data_AF-A0A9Q5P265-F1
#
_entry.id   AF-A0A9Q5P265-F1
#
_cell.length_a   1.000
_cell.length_b   1.000
_cell.length_c   1.000
_cell.angle_alpha   90.00
_cell.angle_beta   90.00
_cell.angle_gamma   90.00
#
_symmetry.space_group_name_H-M   'P 1'
#
loop_
_entity.id
_entity.type
_entity.pdbx_description
1 polymer ?
#
loop_
_entity_poly.entity_id
_entity_poly.type
_entity_poly.pdbx_seq_one_letter_code
_entity_poly.pdbx_strand_id
1 'polypeptide(L)'
;MHGGQYGNKTNQHRFTVNDIVETIPDNEFDEFRHHRGATSYHPKMMLKVILYAYTQSVFSGRKIEKMLNDSIRMMWLSQNQKPSYKTINQFRVNPKVDALLESLFIQFYSQCVKQNLIDDKAIFIDGTKIEANANRYTFVWKKSIQNHESKMNEDSKALYHELVTNKIIPEIKEDHDNELTKEEIDLIGSHLDKEIEDLNQHINNEKCTKTRKQIRLKRTKIKKYKKQINDYFERKYRYEFQKSILKDRNSYSKTDYDATFMRMKEDHMKNGQLKPGYNLQIATNSQFVLSYNVYQNPTDTRTMIPFLNSIQETYGHLPEYIVADAGYGSESNYKAIIDDFNRTPLITYGMFIKDKTKKYKSDIFNTQNWNYDEINDEFICPNNKRLGFKRYAYRHDKYGYKRDFKLYECDDCSECPLKNQCMNFNSKTNKKIMKNYNWEYFKSQINKKLSEPETKNIYSQRKIDVEPVFGFMKAILGFTRMSVRGLNKVKRELGFVLMALNIRKVVAQRAENNQKIYKKDNFYIISNRNCLFSLIQELYVPDSL
;
A
#
# COMPACT_ATOMS: atom_id res chain seq x y z
N MET A 1 26.53 25.75 30.29
CA MET A 1 26.93 25.71 28.87
C MET A 1 26.68 24.30 28.30
N HIS A 2 25.50 24.04 27.72
CA HIS A 2 25.16 22.75 27.09
C HIS A 2 24.62 22.91 25.65
N GLY A 3 24.81 24.09 25.03
CA GLY A 3 24.33 24.39 23.68
C GLY A 3 25.21 23.88 22.52
N GLY A 4 26.41 23.36 22.79
CA GLY A 4 27.40 23.04 21.74
C GLY A 4 27.16 21.75 20.95
N GLN A 5 26.48 20.75 21.51
CA GLN A 5 26.34 19.43 20.86
C GLN A 5 25.19 19.35 19.84
N TYR A 6 24.13 20.13 20.01
CA TYR A 6 22.99 20.16 19.07
C TYR A 6 23.27 20.99 17.80
N GLY A 7 24.12 22.03 17.90
CA GLY A 7 24.51 22.88 16.77
C GLY A 7 25.38 22.17 15.73
N ASN A 8 26.20 21.19 16.16
CA ASN A 8 27.15 20.50 15.29
C ASN A 8 26.47 19.43 14.41
N LYS A 9 25.50 18.67 14.96
CA LYS A 9 24.72 17.68 14.20
C LYS A 9 23.82 18.34 13.14
N THR A 10 23.17 19.45 13.46
CA THR A 10 22.28 20.17 12.50
C THR A 10 23.05 20.80 11.33
N ASN A 11 24.30 21.25 11.53
CA ASN A 11 25.15 21.74 10.45
C ASN A 11 25.56 20.65 9.45
N GLN A 12 25.68 19.39 9.87
CA GLN A 12 26.06 18.31 8.97
C GLN A 12 24.93 17.93 7.99
N HIS A 13 23.66 18.14 8.35
CA HIS A 13 22.53 17.83 7.48
C HIS A 13 22.57 18.63 6.18
N ARG A 14 22.89 19.94 6.22
CA ARG A 14 22.96 20.75 4.99
C ARG A 14 24.06 20.28 4.04
N PHE A 15 25.21 19.85 4.55
CA PHE A 15 26.32 19.36 3.73
C PHE A 15 25.96 18.01 3.10
N THR A 16 25.46 17.06 3.89
CA THR A 16 25.00 15.77 3.34
C THR A 16 23.89 15.93 2.31
N VAL A 17 22.93 16.84 2.53
CA VAL A 17 21.90 17.16 1.51
C VAL A 17 22.54 17.70 0.25
N ASN A 18 23.46 18.66 0.36
CA ASN A 18 24.16 19.22 -0.80
C ASN A 18 24.92 18.14 -1.57
N ASP A 19 25.74 17.35 -0.87
CA ASP A 19 26.60 16.33 -1.48
C ASP A 19 25.78 15.29 -2.23
N ILE A 20 24.69 14.79 -1.63
CA ILE A 20 23.83 13.79 -2.29
C ILE A 20 23.14 14.41 -3.52
N VAL A 21 22.60 15.62 -3.42
CA VAL A 21 21.92 16.26 -4.57
C VAL A 21 22.90 16.55 -5.71
N GLU A 22 24.15 16.92 -5.41
CA GLU A 22 25.16 17.14 -6.43
C GLU A 22 25.66 15.85 -7.11
N THR A 23 25.34 14.67 -6.57
CA THR A 23 25.62 13.41 -7.27
C THR A 23 24.62 13.05 -8.35
N ILE A 24 23.47 13.75 -8.41
CA ILE A 24 22.49 13.55 -9.48
C ILE A 24 23.08 14.09 -10.79
N PRO A 25 23.12 13.28 -11.87
CA PRO A 25 23.59 13.70 -13.18
C PRO A 25 22.85 14.94 -13.71
N ASP A 26 23.58 15.85 -14.37
CA ASP A 26 23.00 17.14 -14.82
C ASP A 26 21.89 16.98 -15.87
N ASN A 27 21.95 15.93 -16.67
CA ASN A 27 20.94 15.60 -17.69
C ASN A 27 19.55 15.31 -17.09
N GLU A 28 19.47 14.79 -15.87
CA GLU A 28 18.20 14.56 -15.16
C GLU A 28 17.44 15.87 -14.88
N PHE A 29 18.14 17.01 -14.92
CA PHE A 29 17.56 18.33 -14.72
C PHE A 29 17.17 19.02 -16.04
N ASP A 30 17.52 18.46 -17.20
CA ASP A 30 17.28 19.09 -18.50
C ASP A 30 15.81 19.30 -18.79
N GLU A 31 14.93 18.38 -18.34
CA GLU A 31 13.49 18.54 -18.52
C GLU A 31 12.91 19.78 -17.82
N PHE A 32 13.60 20.31 -16.80
CA PHE A 32 13.18 21.53 -16.10
C PHE A 32 13.67 22.80 -16.77
N ARG A 33 14.53 22.69 -17.79
CA ARG A 33 14.97 23.84 -18.59
C ARG A 33 13.81 24.32 -19.45
N HIS A 34 13.58 25.64 -19.44
CA HIS A 34 12.58 26.29 -20.27
C HIS A 34 13.27 27.33 -21.13
N HIS A 35 13.03 27.29 -22.44
CA HIS A 35 13.61 28.24 -23.39
C HIS A 35 12.77 29.52 -23.58
N ARG A 36 11.60 29.61 -22.90
CA ARG A 36 10.69 30.76 -22.97
C ARG A 36 10.04 31.00 -21.59
N GLY A 37 9.84 32.28 -21.24
CA GLY A 37 9.24 32.71 -19.97
C GLY A 37 10.26 33.11 -18.90
N ALA A 38 9.77 33.50 -17.72
CA ALA A 38 10.62 33.88 -16.59
C ALA A 38 11.48 32.70 -16.11
N THR A 39 12.73 32.99 -15.72
CA THR A 39 13.67 31.97 -15.21
C THR A 39 13.10 31.28 -13.99
N SER A 40 12.88 29.97 -14.08
CA SER A 40 12.50 29.14 -12.95
C SER A 40 13.67 28.98 -11.97
N TYR A 41 13.35 28.74 -10.70
CA TYR A 41 14.37 28.35 -9.73
C TYR A 41 15.02 27.03 -10.15
N HIS A 42 16.33 26.92 -9.98
CA HIS A 42 17.06 25.72 -10.38
C HIS A 42 16.54 24.49 -9.62
N PRO A 43 16.22 23.37 -10.28
CA PRO A 43 15.63 22.19 -9.65
C PRO A 43 16.53 21.57 -8.57
N LYS A 44 17.87 21.57 -8.74
CA LYS A 44 18.82 21.20 -7.67
C LYS A 44 18.61 22.00 -6.38
N MET A 45 18.44 23.33 -6.50
CA MET A 45 18.23 24.20 -5.34
C MET A 45 16.90 23.87 -4.66
N MET A 46 15.83 23.69 -5.43
CA MET A 46 14.52 23.29 -4.92
C MET A 46 14.58 21.94 -4.18
N LEU A 47 15.30 20.96 -4.75
CA LEU A 47 15.50 19.63 -4.16
C LEU A 47 16.24 19.72 -2.82
N LYS A 48 17.33 20.49 -2.75
CA LYS A 48 18.10 20.74 -1.52
C LYS A 48 17.25 21.36 -0.42
N VAL A 49 16.49 22.41 -0.75
CA VAL A 49 15.62 23.11 0.21
C VAL A 49 14.55 22.17 0.75
N ILE A 50 13.89 21.37 -0.10
CA ILE A 50 12.83 20.46 0.36
C ILE A 50 13.41 19.33 1.23
N LEU A 51 14.48 18.67 0.78
CA LEU A 51 15.12 17.59 1.54
C LEU A 51 15.61 18.08 2.89
N TYR A 52 16.30 19.23 2.93
CA TYR A 52 16.77 19.79 4.19
C TYR A 52 15.61 20.13 5.13
N ALA A 53 14.53 20.76 4.64
CA ALA A 53 13.36 21.05 5.49
C ALA A 53 12.75 19.78 6.07
N TYR A 54 12.63 18.72 5.27
CA TYR A 54 12.10 17.44 5.69
C TYR A 54 13.01 16.76 6.72
N THR A 55 14.33 16.89 6.59
CA THR A 55 15.25 16.44 7.66
C THR A 55 15.02 17.15 8.98
N GLN A 56 14.43 18.36 8.98
CA GLN A 56 14.09 19.11 10.18
C GLN A 56 12.61 18.92 10.60
N SER A 57 11.92 17.91 10.06
CA SER A 57 10.50 17.64 10.31
C SER A 57 9.57 18.80 9.88
N VAL A 58 9.97 19.57 8.85
CA VAL A 58 9.19 20.68 8.30
C VAL A 58 8.66 20.33 6.91
N PHE A 59 7.38 19.95 6.83
CA PHE A 59 6.73 19.52 5.57
C PHE A 59 5.80 20.58 4.94
N SER A 60 5.39 21.59 5.72
CA SER A 60 4.47 22.63 5.24
C SER A 60 5.22 23.64 4.37
N GLY A 61 4.77 23.85 3.13
CA GLY A 61 5.39 24.80 2.21
C GLY A 61 5.56 26.21 2.79
N ARG A 62 4.59 26.69 3.59
CA ARG A 62 4.69 28.00 4.27
C ARG A 62 5.78 28.01 5.35
N LYS A 63 5.95 26.91 6.07
CA LYS A 63 7.04 26.78 7.05
C LYS A 63 8.39 26.70 6.35
N ILE A 64 8.48 26.03 5.20
CA ILE A 64 9.70 25.98 4.37
C ILE A 64 10.06 27.38 3.86
N GLU A 65 9.08 28.12 3.32
CA GLU A 65 9.22 29.53 2.92
C GLU A 65 9.72 30.41 4.07
N LYS A 66 9.18 30.23 5.28
CA LYS A 66 9.69 30.93 6.48
C LYS A 66 11.15 30.54 6.79
N MET A 67 11.52 29.26 6.70
CA MET A 67 12.90 28.82 6.94
C MET A 67 13.91 29.46 5.98
N LEU A 68 13.52 29.80 4.74
CA LEU A 68 14.38 30.50 3.79
C LEU A 68 14.72 31.94 4.24
N ASN A 69 13.95 32.52 5.15
CA ASN A 69 14.18 33.85 5.71
C ASN A 69 14.91 33.82 7.06
N ASP A 70 14.75 32.76 7.84
CA ASP A 70 15.22 32.74 9.24
C ASP A 70 16.42 31.80 9.45
N SER A 71 16.62 30.80 8.58
CA SER A 71 17.66 29.79 8.74
C SER A 71 18.86 30.06 7.83
N ILE A 72 20.01 30.38 8.44
CA ILE A 72 21.30 30.53 7.74
C ILE A 72 21.62 29.30 6.88
N ARG A 73 21.25 28.09 7.34
CA ARG A 73 21.47 26.84 6.60
C ARG A 73 20.63 26.76 5.34
N MET A 74 19.38 27.24 5.40
CA MET A 74 18.54 27.33 4.21
C MET A 74 19.02 28.39 3.26
N MET A 75 19.40 29.58 3.76
CA MET A 75 19.97 30.64 2.93
C MET A 75 21.21 30.16 2.19
N TRP A 76 22.06 29.36 2.83
CA TRP A 76 23.23 28.76 2.17
C TRP A 76 22.82 27.77 1.07
N LEU A 77 21.91 26.83 1.37
CA LEU A 77 21.43 25.85 0.37
C LEU A 77 20.70 26.49 -0.81
N SER A 78 19.98 27.58 -0.56
CA SER A 78 19.22 28.32 -1.56
C SER A 78 20.03 29.41 -2.26
N GLN A 79 21.28 29.65 -1.87
CA GLN A 79 22.06 30.80 -2.32
C GLN A 79 21.29 32.13 -2.15
N ASN A 80 20.64 32.28 -0.99
CA ASN A 80 19.78 33.40 -0.60
C ASN A 80 18.53 33.60 -1.47
N GLN A 81 18.22 32.67 -2.36
CA GLN A 81 16.96 32.65 -3.11
C GLN A 81 15.81 32.26 -2.18
N LYS A 82 14.63 32.85 -2.40
CA LYS A 82 13.46 32.72 -1.51
C LYS A 82 12.21 32.31 -2.28
N PRO A 83 12.17 31.07 -2.81
CA PRO A 83 10.98 30.58 -3.50
C PRO A 83 9.76 30.60 -2.58
N SER A 84 8.63 31.05 -3.13
CA SER A 84 7.38 31.13 -2.38
C SER A 84 6.83 29.74 -2.01
N TYR A 85 5.94 29.66 -1.03
CA TYR A 85 5.29 28.39 -0.69
C TYR A 85 4.55 27.76 -1.88
N LYS A 86 4.02 28.58 -2.81
CA LYS A 86 3.36 28.11 -4.03
C LYS A 86 4.35 27.40 -4.95
N THR A 87 5.51 28.02 -5.17
CA THR A 87 6.60 27.46 -5.99
C THR A 87 7.12 26.15 -5.40
N ILE A 88 7.34 26.11 -4.09
CA ILE A 88 7.78 24.89 -3.36
C ILE A 88 6.76 23.76 -3.55
N ASN A 89 5.48 24.04 -3.34
CA ASN A 89 4.44 23.01 -3.46
C ASN A 89 4.22 22.55 -4.90
N GLN A 90 4.33 23.45 -5.88
CA GLN A 90 4.27 23.10 -7.30
C GLN A 90 5.41 22.17 -7.69
N PHE A 91 6.65 22.46 -7.25
CA PHE A 91 7.79 21.59 -7.49
C PHE A 91 7.57 20.20 -6.89
N ARG A 92 7.18 20.11 -5.61
CA ARG A 92 6.93 18.83 -4.89
C ARG A 92 5.97 17.89 -5.62
N VAL A 93 4.97 18.44 -6.32
CA VAL A 93 3.93 17.66 -7.02
C VAL A 93 4.15 17.61 -8.54
N ASN A 94 5.23 18.16 -9.06
CA ASN A 94 5.53 18.16 -10.49
C ASN A 94 5.88 16.73 -10.95
N PRO A 95 5.28 16.20 -12.03
CA PRO A 95 5.65 14.89 -12.59
C PRO A 95 7.13 14.68 -12.89
N LYS A 96 7.83 15.72 -13.31
CA LYS A 96 9.26 15.65 -13.63
C LYS A 96 10.15 15.31 -12.41
N VAL A 97 9.61 15.45 -11.20
CA VAL A 97 10.32 15.09 -9.96
C VAL A 97 10.41 13.57 -9.77
N ASP A 98 9.61 12.77 -10.48
CA ASP A 98 9.67 11.31 -10.38
C ASP A 98 11.08 10.81 -10.78
N ALA A 99 11.61 11.25 -11.92
CA ALA A 99 12.96 10.92 -12.38
C ALA A 99 14.06 11.41 -11.40
N LEU A 100 13.90 12.62 -10.86
CA LEU A 100 14.85 13.15 -9.86
C LEU A 100 14.89 12.31 -8.58
N LEU A 101 13.74 11.86 -8.09
CA LEU A 101 13.67 11.00 -6.90
C LEU A 101 14.25 9.61 -7.19
N GLU A 102 13.95 9.04 -8.35
CA GLU A 102 14.52 7.75 -8.78
C GLU A 102 16.05 7.82 -8.84
N SER A 103 16.60 8.81 -9.55
CA SER A 103 18.04 9.05 -9.63
C SER A 103 18.65 9.28 -8.25
N LEU A 104 17.98 10.03 -7.37
CA LEU A 104 18.42 10.26 -5.98
C LEU A 104 18.53 8.96 -5.17
N PHE A 105 17.58 8.02 -5.31
CA PHE A 105 17.65 6.71 -4.65
C PHE A 105 18.73 5.81 -5.26
N ILE A 106 18.91 5.83 -6.58
CA ILE A 106 19.99 5.11 -7.27
C ILE A 106 21.37 5.58 -6.80
N GLN A 107 21.60 6.90 -6.80
CA GLN A 107 22.87 7.47 -6.34
C GLN A 107 23.11 7.17 -4.87
N PHE A 108 22.07 7.27 -4.03
CA PHE A 108 22.16 6.93 -2.63
C PHE A 108 22.53 5.45 -2.41
N TYR A 109 21.87 4.51 -3.12
CA TYR A 109 22.20 3.09 -3.07
C TYR A 109 23.67 2.86 -3.48
N SER A 110 24.11 3.42 -4.61
CA SER A 110 25.49 3.29 -5.09
C SER A 110 26.52 3.77 -4.06
N GLN A 111 26.24 4.88 -3.36
CA GLN A 111 27.11 5.39 -2.31
C GLN A 111 27.14 4.46 -1.08
N CYS A 112 25.99 3.91 -0.68
CA CYS A 112 25.92 2.96 0.42
C CYS A 112 26.73 1.69 0.14
N VAL A 113 26.67 1.16 -1.09
CA VAL A 113 27.50 0.02 -1.52
C VAL A 113 28.98 0.40 -1.49
N LYS A 114 29.37 1.52 -2.11
CA LYS A 114 30.76 1.98 -2.16
C LYS A 114 31.38 2.20 -0.76
N GLN A 115 30.56 2.60 0.21
CA GLN A 115 30.99 2.83 1.59
C GLN A 115 30.84 1.58 2.49
N ASN A 116 30.45 0.43 1.94
CA ASN A 116 30.17 -0.81 2.68
C ASN A 116 29.16 -0.59 3.83
N LEU A 117 28.16 0.26 3.62
CA LEU A 117 27.10 0.55 4.60
C LEU A 117 25.93 -0.43 4.52
N ILE A 118 25.80 -1.14 3.40
CA ILE A 118 24.78 -2.15 3.15
C ILE A 118 25.46 -3.41 2.60
N ASP A 119 24.86 -4.56 2.87
CA ASP A 119 25.18 -5.80 2.16
C ASP A 119 24.21 -6.02 1.00
N ASP A 120 24.67 -6.67 -0.06
CA ASP A 120 23.84 -6.98 -1.24
C ASP A 120 23.30 -8.43 -1.17
N LYS A 121 23.27 -9.00 0.04
CA LYS A 121 22.85 -10.39 0.26
C LYS A 121 21.34 -10.51 0.41
N ALA A 122 20.72 -9.57 1.12
CA ALA A 122 19.32 -9.65 1.49
C ALA A 122 18.63 -8.29 1.39
N ILE A 123 17.34 -8.32 1.07
CA ILE A 123 16.48 -7.15 1.12
C ILE A 123 15.29 -7.40 2.04
N PHE A 124 15.02 -6.46 2.93
CA PHE A 124 13.95 -6.55 3.91
C PHE A 124 12.76 -5.72 3.46
N ILE A 125 11.60 -6.36 3.27
CA ILE A 125 10.38 -5.74 2.79
C ILE A 125 9.33 -5.74 3.89
N ASP A 126 8.76 -4.57 4.17
CA ASP A 126 7.59 -4.44 5.02
C ASP A 126 6.68 -3.28 4.57
N GLY A 127 5.43 -3.34 5.04
CA GLY A 127 4.36 -2.41 4.72
C GLY A 127 3.92 -1.60 5.94
N THR A 128 3.56 -0.35 5.69
CA THR A 128 2.86 0.47 6.67
C THR A 128 1.76 1.29 6.02
N LYS A 129 0.68 1.49 6.75
CA LYS A 129 -0.46 2.29 6.30
C LYS A 129 -0.29 3.72 6.78
N ILE A 130 -0.46 4.67 5.86
CA ILE A 130 -0.37 6.11 6.13
C ILE A 130 -1.71 6.76 5.80
N GLU A 131 -2.19 7.63 6.69
CA GLU A 131 -3.49 8.29 6.53
C GLU A 131 -3.43 9.26 5.34
N ALA A 132 -4.45 9.25 4.49
CA ALA A 132 -4.54 10.14 3.34
C ALA A 132 -4.95 11.57 3.75
N ASN A 133 -4.69 12.55 2.89
CA ASN A 133 -5.27 13.89 3.01
C ASN A 133 -6.73 13.89 2.54
N ALA A 134 -7.57 13.11 3.21
CA ALA A 134 -8.96 12.89 2.84
C ALA A 134 -9.91 13.08 4.03
N ASN A 135 -11.19 13.32 3.73
CA ASN A 135 -12.24 13.31 4.74
C ASN A 135 -12.46 11.88 5.25
N ARG A 136 -12.45 11.72 6.58
CA ARG A 136 -12.53 10.44 7.28
C ARG A 136 -13.90 9.78 7.21
N TYR A 137 -14.95 10.54 6.90
CA TYR A 137 -16.34 10.10 7.00
C TYR A 137 -17.04 9.90 5.65
N THR A 138 -16.39 10.24 4.53
CA THR A 138 -17.03 10.19 3.21
C THR A 138 -16.37 9.17 2.29
N PHE A 139 -17.12 8.11 1.98
CA PHE A 139 -16.61 6.97 1.21
C PHE A 139 -17.65 6.37 0.27
N VAL A 140 -17.16 5.51 -0.61
CA VAL A 140 -17.95 4.71 -1.53
C VAL A 140 -17.45 3.26 -1.46
N TRP A 141 -18.37 2.30 -1.27
CA TRP A 141 -18.07 0.87 -1.18
C TRP A 141 -18.58 0.13 -2.40
N LYS A 142 -17.74 -0.73 -2.98
CA LYS A 142 -18.10 -1.58 -4.14
C LYS A 142 -19.37 -2.39 -3.89
N LYS A 143 -19.47 -3.05 -2.72
CA LYS A 143 -20.64 -3.86 -2.35
C LYS A 143 -21.93 -3.04 -2.23
N SER A 144 -21.84 -1.80 -1.72
CA SER A 144 -23.00 -0.91 -1.62
C SER A 144 -23.50 -0.50 -3.01
N ILE A 145 -22.60 -0.16 -3.92
CA ILE A 145 -22.97 0.11 -5.32
C ILE A 145 -23.65 -1.10 -5.93
N GLN A 146 -23.02 -2.28 -5.85
CA GLN A 146 -23.56 -3.52 -6.43
C GLN A 146 -24.97 -3.81 -5.92
N ASN A 147 -25.21 -3.70 -4.61
CA ASN A 147 -26.53 -3.92 -4.03
C ASN A 147 -27.55 -2.88 -4.49
N HIS A 148 -27.20 -1.60 -4.50
CA HIS A 148 -28.11 -0.52 -4.90
C HIS A 148 -28.36 -0.46 -6.40
N GLU A 149 -27.42 -0.94 -7.21
CA GLU A 149 -27.54 -1.06 -8.65
C GLU A 149 -28.39 -2.28 -9.03
N SER A 150 -28.16 -3.45 -8.43
CA SER A 150 -29.01 -4.65 -8.62
C SER A 150 -30.47 -4.31 -8.33
N LYS A 151 -30.72 -3.69 -7.17
CA LYS A 151 -32.08 -3.28 -6.78
C LYS A 151 -32.67 -2.25 -7.74
N MET A 152 -31.88 -1.26 -8.18
CA MET A 152 -32.35 -0.29 -9.16
C MET A 152 -32.67 -0.95 -10.51
N ASN A 153 -31.86 -1.90 -10.95
CA ASN A 153 -32.08 -2.64 -12.19
C ASN A 153 -33.39 -3.43 -12.10
N GLU A 154 -33.64 -4.14 -10.99
CA GLU A 154 -34.91 -4.81 -10.70
C GLU A 154 -36.10 -3.84 -10.71
N ASP A 155 -36.00 -2.73 -9.98
CA ASP A 155 -37.06 -1.71 -9.88
C ASP A 155 -37.33 -1.04 -11.24
N SER A 156 -36.28 -0.80 -12.05
CA SER A 156 -36.40 -0.20 -13.38
C SER A 156 -37.05 -1.14 -14.40
N LYS A 157 -36.74 -2.44 -14.33
CA LYS A 157 -37.39 -3.48 -15.14
C LYS A 157 -38.87 -3.60 -14.78
N ALA A 158 -39.19 -3.67 -13.49
CA ALA A 158 -40.58 -3.73 -13.03
C ALA A 158 -41.40 -2.52 -13.52
N LEU A 159 -40.81 -1.32 -13.44
CA LEU A 159 -41.44 -0.11 -13.95
C LEU A 159 -41.63 -0.15 -15.48
N TYR A 160 -40.64 -0.62 -16.24
CA TYR A 160 -40.77 -0.80 -17.68
C TYR A 160 -41.93 -1.74 -18.03
N HIS A 161 -42.02 -2.91 -17.39
CA HIS A 161 -43.12 -3.87 -17.61
C HIS A 161 -44.49 -3.27 -17.28
N GLU A 162 -44.59 -2.49 -16.19
CA GLU A 162 -45.81 -1.77 -15.83
C GLU A 162 -46.21 -0.75 -16.92
N LEU A 163 -45.25 -0.01 -17.48
CA LEU A 163 -45.50 0.98 -18.53
C LEU A 163 -45.95 0.32 -19.85
N VAL A 164 -45.35 -0.82 -20.23
CA VAL A 164 -45.73 -1.58 -21.43
C VAL A 164 -47.09 -2.25 -21.26
N THR A 165 -47.35 -2.90 -20.12
CA THR A 165 -48.62 -3.58 -19.85
C THR A 165 -49.80 -2.60 -19.83
N ASN A 166 -49.59 -1.39 -19.29
CA ASN A 166 -50.58 -0.33 -19.29
C ASN A 166 -50.68 0.42 -20.64
N LYS A 167 -49.95 -0.01 -21.67
CA LYS A 167 -49.89 0.61 -23.01
C LYS A 167 -49.56 2.10 -22.96
N ILE A 168 -48.69 2.50 -22.04
CA ILE A 168 -48.21 3.89 -21.91
C ILE A 168 -47.02 4.13 -22.83
N ILE A 169 -46.18 3.12 -23.03
CA ILE A 169 -45.05 3.16 -23.96
C ILE A 169 -45.10 1.92 -24.88
N PRO A 170 -44.56 2.01 -26.10
CA PRO A 170 -44.37 0.82 -26.94
C PRO A 170 -43.36 -0.13 -26.30
N GLU A 171 -43.44 -1.40 -26.65
CA GLU A 171 -42.42 -2.38 -26.27
C GLU A 171 -41.11 -2.06 -27.02
N ILE A 172 -40.04 -1.87 -26.26
CA ILE A 172 -38.72 -1.46 -26.75
C ILE A 172 -37.79 -2.69 -26.90
N LYS A 173 -38.09 -3.80 -26.20
CA LYS A 173 -37.28 -5.03 -26.15
C LYS A 173 -38.14 -6.29 -26.20
N GLU A 174 -37.75 -7.26 -27.03
CA GLU A 174 -38.35 -8.60 -27.11
C GLU A 174 -37.86 -9.56 -26.00
N ASP A 175 -36.68 -9.30 -25.42
CA ASP A 175 -35.99 -10.25 -24.53
C ASP A 175 -36.00 -9.75 -23.07
N HIS A 176 -36.65 -10.51 -22.19
CA HIS A 176 -37.02 -10.06 -20.83
C HIS A 176 -35.91 -10.22 -19.77
N ASP A 177 -34.85 -10.98 -20.05
CA ASP A 177 -33.83 -11.30 -19.04
C ASP A 177 -32.71 -10.25 -18.92
N ASN A 178 -32.52 -9.40 -19.94
CA ASN A 178 -31.40 -8.45 -19.99
C ASN A 178 -31.66 -7.15 -19.20
N GLU A 179 -30.60 -6.58 -18.61
CA GLU A 179 -30.67 -5.27 -17.92
C GLU A 179 -31.02 -4.13 -18.90
N LEU A 180 -31.81 -3.14 -18.45
CA LEU A 180 -32.13 -1.95 -19.27
C LEU A 180 -30.86 -1.13 -19.50
N THR A 181 -30.52 -0.81 -20.75
CA THR A 181 -29.35 0.02 -21.08
C THR A 181 -29.62 1.49 -20.77
N LYS A 182 -28.60 2.34 -20.84
CA LYS A 182 -28.76 3.79 -20.61
C LYS A 182 -29.62 4.41 -21.70
N GLU A 183 -29.40 3.99 -22.93
CA GLU A 183 -30.09 4.42 -24.14
C GLU A 183 -31.57 4.05 -24.05
N GLU A 184 -31.88 2.85 -23.55
CA GLU A 184 -33.27 2.41 -23.33
C GLU A 184 -33.97 3.21 -22.23
N ILE A 185 -33.30 3.48 -21.11
CA ILE A 185 -33.86 4.31 -20.04
C ILE A 185 -34.15 5.74 -20.55
N ASP A 186 -33.26 6.28 -21.38
CA ASP A 186 -33.45 7.59 -22.02
C ASP A 186 -34.62 7.59 -23.01
N LEU A 187 -34.74 6.53 -23.80
CA LEU A 187 -35.85 6.33 -24.74
C LEU A 187 -37.19 6.22 -24.00
N ILE A 188 -37.27 5.44 -22.92
CA ILE A 188 -38.45 5.39 -22.04
C ILE A 188 -38.76 6.80 -21.52
N GLY A 189 -37.74 7.54 -21.10
CA GLY A 189 -37.85 8.93 -20.69
C GLY A 189 -38.50 9.80 -21.78
N SER A 190 -38.06 9.66 -23.02
CA SER A 190 -38.56 10.43 -24.17
C SER A 190 -40.01 10.07 -24.53
N HIS A 191 -40.38 8.79 -24.44
CA HIS A 191 -41.78 8.38 -24.63
C HIS A 191 -42.71 8.96 -23.55
N LEU A 192 -42.27 8.97 -22.29
CA LEU A 192 -43.04 9.57 -21.21
C LEU A 192 -43.20 11.08 -21.38
N ASP A 193 -42.20 11.78 -21.95
CA ASP A 193 -42.31 13.20 -22.26
C ASP A 193 -43.36 13.47 -23.35
N LYS A 194 -43.37 12.67 -24.42
CA LYS A 194 -44.41 12.74 -25.48
C LYS A 194 -45.81 12.51 -24.92
N GLU A 195 -46.00 11.47 -24.11
CA GLU A 195 -47.29 11.19 -23.45
C GLU A 195 -47.73 12.34 -22.52
N ILE A 196 -46.80 12.98 -21.81
CA ILE A 196 -47.11 14.15 -20.97
C ILE A 196 -47.56 15.33 -21.84
N GLU A 197 -46.92 15.53 -22.99
CA GLU A 197 -47.25 16.59 -23.95
C GLU A 197 -48.64 16.37 -24.57
N ASP A 198 -48.93 15.16 -25.03
CA ASP A 198 -50.25 14.78 -25.57
C ASP A 198 -51.35 15.02 -24.52
N LEU A 199 -51.13 14.59 -23.27
CA LEU A 199 -52.07 14.85 -22.19
C LEU A 199 -52.24 16.35 -21.88
N ASN A 200 -51.21 17.18 -22.05
CA ASN A 200 -51.34 18.63 -21.90
C ASN A 200 -52.21 19.23 -23.01
N GLN A 201 -52.03 18.81 -24.26
CA GLN A 201 -52.85 19.26 -25.39
C GLN A 201 -54.32 18.85 -25.20
N HIS A 202 -54.57 17.60 -24.78
CA HIS A 202 -55.93 17.13 -24.46
C HIS A 202 -56.59 17.95 -23.35
N ILE A 203 -55.85 18.34 -22.30
CA ILE A 203 -56.40 19.18 -21.22
C ILE A 203 -56.79 20.58 -21.74
N ASN A 204 -56.02 21.15 -22.66
CA ASN A 204 -56.27 22.48 -23.21
C ASN A 204 -57.50 22.49 -24.15
N ASN A 205 -57.70 21.42 -24.91
CA ASN A 205 -58.78 21.32 -25.89
C ASN A 205 -60.11 20.81 -25.30
N GLU A 206 -60.07 20.10 -24.16
CA GLU A 206 -61.25 19.48 -23.55
C GLU A 206 -62.12 20.50 -22.81
N LYS A 207 -63.42 20.58 -23.11
CA LYS A 207 -64.35 21.53 -22.47
C LYS A 207 -64.97 20.98 -21.19
N CYS A 208 -65.12 19.66 -21.03
CA CYS A 208 -65.75 19.08 -19.84
C CYS A 208 -64.81 19.10 -18.60
N THR A 209 -65.28 19.66 -17.48
CA THR A 209 -64.52 19.76 -16.22
C THR A 209 -64.24 18.40 -15.57
N LYS A 210 -65.21 17.46 -15.62
CA LYS A 210 -65.05 16.10 -15.08
C LYS A 210 -63.96 15.33 -15.85
N THR A 211 -64.00 15.40 -17.17
CA THR A 211 -63.02 14.75 -18.06
C THR A 211 -61.62 15.35 -17.89
N ARG A 212 -61.50 16.69 -17.83
CA ARG A 212 -60.23 17.37 -17.50
C ARG A 212 -59.63 16.91 -16.17
N LYS A 213 -60.45 16.67 -15.14
CA LYS A 213 -59.98 16.20 -13.82
C LYS A 213 -59.37 14.79 -13.92
N GLN A 214 -60.00 13.88 -14.68
CA GLN A 214 -59.48 12.53 -14.90
C GLN A 214 -58.16 12.53 -15.68
N ILE A 215 -58.06 13.34 -16.75
CA ILE A 215 -56.82 13.47 -17.54
C ILE A 215 -55.68 14.04 -16.69
N ARG A 216 -55.95 15.01 -15.81
CA ARG A 216 -54.96 15.54 -14.85
C ARG A 216 -54.43 14.48 -13.89
N LEU A 217 -55.27 13.56 -13.42
CA LEU A 217 -54.86 12.44 -12.56
C LEU A 217 -53.93 11.49 -13.31
N LYS A 218 -54.27 11.12 -14.56
CA LYS A 218 -53.40 10.30 -15.43
C LYS A 218 -52.05 10.98 -15.66
N ARG A 219 -52.04 12.26 -16.04
CA ARG A 219 -50.82 13.06 -16.22
C ARG A 219 -49.93 13.08 -14.97
N THR A 220 -50.53 13.20 -13.79
CA THR A 220 -49.80 13.22 -12.52
C THR A 220 -49.10 11.87 -12.26
N LYS A 221 -49.74 10.75 -12.60
CA LYS A 221 -49.10 9.42 -12.54
C LYS A 221 -47.92 9.31 -13.52
N ILE A 222 -48.10 9.73 -14.78
CA ILE A 222 -47.02 9.69 -15.79
C ILE A 222 -45.83 10.57 -15.39
N LYS A 223 -46.09 11.78 -14.86
CA LYS A 223 -45.03 12.64 -14.31
C LYS A 223 -44.25 11.98 -13.16
N LYS A 224 -44.91 11.16 -12.34
CA LYS A 224 -44.26 10.39 -11.28
C LYS A 224 -43.34 9.32 -11.87
N TYR A 225 -43.79 8.57 -12.88
CA TYR A 225 -42.96 7.59 -13.59
C TYR A 225 -41.77 8.27 -14.27
N LYS A 226 -41.97 9.40 -14.95
CA LYS A 226 -40.88 10.17 -15.57
C LYS A 226 -39.84 10.61 -14.54
N LYS A 227 -40.27 11.07 -13.36
CA LYS A 227 -39.35 11.42 -12.27
C LYS A 227 -38.53 10.21 -11.80
N GLN A 228 -39.14 9.02 -11.71
CA GLN A 228 -38.44 7.79 -11.34
C GLN A 228 -37.44 7.36 -12.42
N ILE A 229 -37.81 7.41 -13.70
CA ILE A 229 -36.93 7.09 -14.82
C ILE A 229 -35.72 8.03 -14.87
N ASN A 230 -35.94 9.34 -14.67
CA ASN A 230 -34.83 10.30 -14.59
C ASN A 230 -33.90 10.01 -13.39
N ASP A 231 -34.43 9.61 -12.23
CA ASP A 231 -33.59 9.15 -11.09
C ASP A 231 -32.76 7.92 -11.46
N TYR A 232 -33.36 6.93 -12.12
CA TYR A 232 -32.64 5.72 -12.55
C TYR A 232 -31.55 6.03 -13.57
N PHE A 233 -31.83 6.93 -14.53
CA PHE A 233 -30.85 7.39 -15.51
C PHE A 233 -29.63 8.04 -14.84
N GLU A 234 -29.85 9.04 -13.99
CA GLU A 234 -28.79 9.73 -13.24
C GLU A 234 -27.98 8.76 -12.37
N ARG A 235 -28.67 7.83 -11.69
CA ARG A 235 -28.01 6.83 -10.85
C ARG A 235 -27.17 5.86 -11.64
N LYS A 236 -27.60 5.46 -12.85
CA LYS A 236 -26.84 4.57 -13.72
C LYS A 236 -25.52 5.21 -14.17
N TYR A 237 -25.55 6.47 -14.61
CA TYR A 237 -24.33 7.25 -14.88
C TYR A 237 -23.41 7.35 -13.65
N ARG A 238 -24.00 7.65 -12.49
CA ARG A 238 -23.26 7.73 -11.23
C ARG A 238 -22.59 6.41 -10.88
N TYR A 239 -23.27 5.27 -11.00
CA TYR A 239 -22.67 3.97 -10.66
C TYR A 239 -21.55 3.58 -11.61
N GLU A 240 -21.68 3.85 -12.91
CA GLU A 240 -20.58 3.63 -13.86
C GLU A 240 -19.36 4.48 -13.55
N PHE A 241 -19.54 5.76 -13.26
CA PHE A 241 -18.46 6.64 -12.82
C PHE A 241 -17.82 6.14 -11.51
N GLN A 242 -18.62 5.69 -10.55
CA GLN A 242 -18.10 5.14 -9.30
C GLN A 242 -17.34 3.82 -9.53
N LYS A 243 -17.79 2.97 -10.46
CA LYS A 243 -17.11 1.73 -10.87
C LYS A 243 -15.78 2.01 -11.57
N SER A 244 -15.73 3.02 -12.45
CA SER A 244 -14.50 3.41 -13.17
C SER A 244 -13.42 3.91 -12.21
N ILE A 245 -13.81 4.61 -11.14
CA ILE A 245 -12.90 4.97 -10.05
C ILE A 245 -12.48 3.73 -9.24
N LEU A 246 -13.43 2.88 -8.84
CA LEU A 246 -13.13 1.71 -8.01
C LEU A 246 -12.16 0.75 -8.67
N LYS A 247 -12.32 0.48 -9.96
CA LYS A 247 -11.58 -0.59 -10.66
C LYS A 247 -11.69 -1.90 -9.85
N ASP A 248 -10.54 -2.46 -9.44
CA ASP A 248 -10.48 -3.68 -8.63
C ASP A 248 -10.55 -3.46 -7.11
N ARG A 249 -10.61 -2.20 -6.67
CA ARG A 249 -10.63 -1.84 -5.24
C ARG A 249 -12.01 -2.07 -4.64
N ASN A 250 -12.05 -2.29 -3.32
CA ASN A 250 -13.31 -2.45 -2.58
C ASN A 250 -13.92 -1.11 -2.15
N SER A 251 -13.12 -0.04 -2.07
CA SER A 251 -13.56 1.28 -1.65
C SER A 251 -12.63 2.40 -2.09
N TYR A 252 -13.16 3.63 -2.08
CA TYR A 252 -12.38 4.86 -2.22
C TYR A 252 -12.98 6.02 -1.39
N SER A 253 -12.18 7.06 -1.13
CA SER A 253 -12.65 8.28 -0.46
C SER A 253 -13.23 9.30 -1.44
N LYS A 254 -14.33 9.97 -1.08
CA LYS A 254 -14.95 10.99 -1.95
C LYS A 254 -14.09 12.24 -2.18
N THR A 255 -13.09 12.48 -1.34
CA THR A 255 -12.20 13.67 -1.44
C THR A 255 -10.82 13.37 -2.01
N ASP A 256 -10.40 12.11 -1.96
CA ASP A 256 -9.17 11.60 -2.56
C ASP A 256 -9.49 10.24 -3.19
N TYR A 257 -9.84 10.25 -4.48
CA TYR A 257 -10.32 9.06 -5.20
C TYR A 257 -9.29 7.93 -5.26
N ASP A 258 -8.01 8.23 -5.05
CA ASP A 258 -6.95 7.23 -5.00
C ASP A 258 -6.78 6.60 -3.62
N ALA A 259 -7.28 7.22 -2.55
CA ALA A 259 -7.18 6.68 -1.21
C ALA A 259 -8.25 5.59 -0.98
N THR A 260 -7.84 4.46 -0.38
CA THR A 260 -8.74 3.35 -0.04
C THR A 260 -8.92 3.25 1.47
N PHE A 261 -10.08 2.77 1.92
CA PHE A 261 -10.32 2.60 3.35
C PHE A 261 -9.57 1.38 3.88
N MET A 262 -8.68 1.62 4.85
CA MET A 262 -7.82 0.61 5.43
C MET A 262 -7.89 0.68 6.95
N ARG A 263 -7.65 -0.46 7.60
CA ARG A 263 -7.47 -0.50 9.06
C ARG A 263 -6.07 0.00 9.40
N MET A 264 -5.97 1.10 10.12
CA MET A 264 -4.67 1.66 10.51
C MET A 264 -3.99 0.82 11.59
N LYS A 265 -2.66 0.84 11.63
CA LYS A 265 -1.88 0.21 12.72
C LYS A 265 -2.13 0.94 14.06
N GLU A 266 -2.27 2.26 14.03
CA GLU A 266 -2.62 3.09 15.19
C GLU A 266 -4.15 3.18 15.35
N ASP A 267 -4.69 2.31 16.19
CA ASP A 267 -6.10 2.26 16.57
C ASP A 267 -6.21 2.43 18.09
N HIS A 268 -5.92 3.64 18.59
CA HIS A 268 -5.90 3.96 20.03
C HIS A 268 -7.22 3.63 20.73
N MET A 269 -8.34 3.75 20.01
CA MET A 269 -9.68 3.45 20.52
C MET A 269 -10.05 1.97 20.38
N LYS A 270 -9.21 1.17 19.69
CA LYS A 270 -9.47 -0.24 19.32
C LYS A 270 -10.84 -0.47 18.69
N ASN A 271 -11.41 0.56 18.06
CA ASN A 271 -12.76 0.51 17.51
C ASN A 271 -12.78 -0.08 16.09
N GLY A 272 -11.60 -0.39 15.53
CA GLY A 272 -11.47 -0.97 14.20
C GLY A 272 -11.87 -0.02 13.07
N GLN A 273 -11.99 1.29 13.35
CA GLN A 273 -12.48 2.25 12.37
C GLN A 273 -11.51 2.35 11.19
N LEU A 274 -12.04 2.09 9.99
CA LEU A 274 -11.30 2.22 8.75
C LEU A 274 -11.10 3.69 8.43
N LYS A 275 -9.90 4.06 8.00
CA LYS A 275 -9.57 5.41 7.55
C LYS A 275 -9.09 5.37 6.10
N PRO A 276 -9.34 6.42 5.31
CA PRO A 276 -8.75 6.53 3.99
C PRO A 276 -7.22 6.63 4.12
N GLY A 277 -6.51 5.79 3.38
CA GLY A 277 -5.08 5.71 3.46
C GLY A 277 -4.46 5.03 2.26
N TYR A 278 -3.13 5.01 2.30
CA TYR A 278 -2.28 4.35 1.33
C TYR A 278 -1.41 3.32 2.04
N ASN A 279 -1.08 2.24 1.33
CA ASN A 279 -0.15 1.23 1.80
C ASN A 279 1.24 1.54 1.22
N LEU A 280 2.11 2.10 2.07
CA LEU A 280 3.52 2.31 1.75
C LEU A 280 4.27 1.01 1.94
N GLN A 281 5.02 0.62 0.93
CA GLN A 281 5.94 -0.51 0.94
C GLN A 281 7.35 0.04 0.84
N ILE A 282 8.24 -0.45 1.69
CA ILE A 282 9.66 -0.10 1.66
C ILE A 282 10.50 -1.36 1.57
N ALA A 283 11.64 -1.23 0.91
CA ALA A 283 12.69 -2.22 0.86
C ALA A 283 13.92 -1.61 1.53
N THR A 284 14.45 -2.32 2.53
CA THR A 284 15.52 -1.81 3.38
C THR A 284 16.70 -2.78 3.47
N ASN A 285 17.88 -2.23 3.75
CA ASN A 285 19.04 -2.96 4.21
C ASN A 285 19.80 -2.06 5.18
N SER A 286 20.27 -2.63 6.29
CA SER A 286 20.92 -1.89 7.36
C SER A 286 20.08 -0.66 7.77
N GLN A 287 18.76 -0.79 7.83
CA GLN A 287 17.74 0.25 8.09
C GLN A 287 17.82 1.50 7.18
N PHE A 288 18.49 1.41 6.04
CA PHE A 288 18.37 2.40 4.97
C PHE A 288 17.23 2.01 4.06
N VAL A 289 16.42 2.99 3.65
CA VAL A 289 15.39 2.77 2.63
C VAL A 289 16.06 2.81 1.27
N LEU A 290 16.07 1.67 0.59
CA LEU A 290 16.68 1.53 -0.73
C LEU A 290 15.64 1.66 -1.84
N SER A 291 14.43 1.17 -1.61
CA SER A 291 13.33 1.35 -2.56
C SER A 291 12.02 1.52 -1.83
N TYR A 292 11.04 2.10 -2.50
CA TYR A 292 9.70 2.30 -1.96
C TYR A 292 8.65 2.37 -3.05
N ASN A 293 7.43 1.96 -2.73
CA ASN A 293 6.28 2.14 -3.60
C ASN A 293 4.99 2.27 -2.79
N VAL A 294 3.93 2.74 -3.44
CA VAL A 294 2.66 3.07 -2.77
C VAL A 294 1.52 2.34 -3.47
N TYR A 295 0.72 1.64 -2.68
CA TYR A 295 -0.39 0.83 -3.19
C TYR A 295 -1.71 1.24 -2.55
N GLN A 296 -2.78 1.01 -3.30
CA GLN A 296 -4.16 1.19 -2.84
C GLN A 296 -4.69 -0.08 -2.14
N ASN A 297 -3.87 -1.12 -2.07
CA ASN A 297 -4.20 -2.43 -1.51
C ASN A 297 -4.14 -2.40 0.02
N PRO A 298 -5.23 -2.74 0.74
CA PRO A 298 -5.20 -2.77 2.21
C PRO A 298 -4.29 -3.85 2.82
N THR A 299 -4.02 -4.90 2.07
CA THR A 299 -3.21 -6.07 2.47
C THR A 299 -1.91 -6.14 1.68
N ASP A 300 -0.85 -6.57 2.32
CA ASP A 300 0.51 -6.56 1.78
C ASP A 300 0.77 -7.73 0.80
N THR A 301 0.00 -8.81 0.87
CA THR A 301 0.21 -9.99 0.02
C THR A 301 0.32 -9.69 -1.47
N ARG A 302 -0.46 -8.74 -1.99
CA ARG A 302 -0.50 -8.43 -3.43
C ARG A 302 0.46 -7.32 -3.87
N THR A 303 1.22 -6.74 -2.93
CA THR A 303 2.18 -5.68 -3.25
C THR A 303 3.55 -6.26 -3.58
N MET A 304 3.88 -7.48 -3.14
CA MET A 304 5.19 -8.11 -3.33
C MET A 304 5.64 -8.14 -4.79
N ILE A 305 4.90 -8.81 -5.68
CA ILE A 305 5.31 -9.01 -7.08
C ILE A 305 5.48 -7.66 -7.81
N PRO A 306 4.49 -6.73 -7.79
CA PRO A 306 4.68 -5.41 -8.39
C PRO A 306 5.84 -4.62 -7.78
N PHE A 307 6.14 -4.82 -6.49
CA PHE A 307 7.23 -4.10 -5.82
C PHE A 307 8.59 -4.66 -6.24
N LEU A 308 8.76 -5.98 -6.27
CA LEU A 308 9.98 -6.62 -6.77
C LEU A 308 10.26 -6.26 -8.23
N ASN A 309 9.23 -6.24 -9.10
CA ASN A 309 9.37 -5.76 -10.47
C ASN A 309 9.91 -4.32 -10.50
N SER A 310 9.34 -3.41 -9.71
CA SER A 310 9.84 -2.03 -9.69
C SER A 310 11.28 -1.90 -9.20
N ILE A 311 11.71 -2.75 -8.24
CA ILE A 311 13.10 -2.77 -7.76
C ILE A 311 14.02 -3.30 -8.86
N GLN A 312 13.64 -4.39 -9.52
CA GLN A 312 14.41 -4.96 -10.62
C GLN A 312 14.51 -4.01 -11.83
N GLU A 313 13.44 -3.30 -12.17
CA GLU A 313 13.45 -2.26 -13.21
C GLU A 313 14.42 -1.11 -12.86
N THR A 314 14.44 -0.68 -11.60
CA THR A 314 15.28 0.45 -11.15
C THR A 314 16.76 0.07 -11.04
N TYR A 315 17.08 -1.11 -10.51
CA TYR A 315 18.45 -1.52 -10.16
C TYR A 315 19.05 -2.59 -11.09
N GLY A 316 18.25 -3.16 -11.99
CA GLY A 316 18.65 -4.24 -12.89
C GLY A 316 18.82 -5.61 -12.23
N HIS A 317 18.73 -5.71 -10.91
CA HIS A 317 18.89 -6.96 -10.16
C HIS A 317 18.15 -6.92 -8.81
N LEU A 318 17.98 -8.11 -8.22
CA LEU A 318 17.46 -8.31 -6.86
C LEU A 318 18.50 -9.08 -6.02
N PRO A 319 18.64 -8.79 -4.72
CA PRO A 319 19.45 -9.59 -3.80
C PRO A 319 18.95 -11.04 -3.68
N GLU A 320 19.85 -11.95 -3.29
CA GLU A 320 19.56 -13.39 -3.20
C GLU A 320 18.38 -13.70 -2.28
N TYR A 321 18.36 -13.09 -1.09
CA TYR A 321 17.33 -13.33 -0.09
C TYR A 321 16.28 -12.22 -0.06
N ILE A 322 15.02 -12.58 -0.35
CA ILE A 322 13.87 -11.70 -0.21
C ILE A 322 13.21 -11.96 1.14
N VAL A 323 13.33 -11.02 2.07
CA VAL A 323 12.91 -11.18 3.47
C VAL A 323 11.67 -10.36 3.75
N ALA A 324 10.59 -11.00 4.23
CA ALA A 324 9.34 -10.30 4.54
C ALA A 324 8.54 -10.96 5.66
N ASP A 325 7.50 -10.29 6.13
CA ASP A 325 6.62 -10.80 7.19
C ASP A 325 5.58 -11.81 6.68
N ALA A 326 4.80 -12.38 7.61
CA ALA A 326 3.79 -13.38 7.27
C ALA A 326 2.64 -12.86 6.39
N GLY A 327 2.46 -11.53 6.30
CA GLY A 327 1.47 -10.89 5.44
C GLY A 327 1.77 -11.07 3.95
N TYR A 328 3.02 -11.33 3.59
CA TYR A 328 3.44 -11.60 2.22
C TYR A 328 3.45 -13.10 1.86
N GLY A 329 3.29 -13.99 2.84
CA GLY A 329 3.35 -15.44 2.61
C GLY A 329 2.13 -15.98 1.87
N SER A 330 2.23 -16.13 0.55
CA SER A 330 1.21 -16.76 -0.31
C SER A 330 1.85 -17.64 -1.37
N GLU A 331 1.08 -18.62 -1.86
CA GLU A 331 1.50 -19.51 -2.95
C GLU A 331 1.96 -18.71 -4.18
N SER A 332 1.21 -17.67 -4.57
CA SER A 332 1.54 -16.80 -5.70
C SER A 332 2.89 -16.11 -5.53
N ASN A 333 3.19 -15.62 -4.32
CA ASN A 333 4.43 -14.89 -4.06
C ASN A 333 5.62 -15.83 -3.97
N TYR A 334 5.47 -16.99 -3.32
CA TYR A 334 6.54 -17.99 -3.29
C TYR A 334 6.88 -18.48 -4.70
N LYS A 335 5.86 -18.77 -5.49
CA LYS A 335 6.04 -19.16 -6.89
C LYS A 335 6.78 -18.07 -7.67
N ALA A 336 6.33 -16.82 -7.62
CA ALA A 336 6.98 -15.74 -8.35
C ALA A 336 8.44 -15.53 -7.92
N ILE A 337 8.72 -15.53 -6.60
CA ILE A 337 10.08 -15.32 -6.10
C ILE A 337 11.03 -16.45 -6.54
N ILE A 338 10.57 -17.70 -6.51
CA ILE A 338 11.41 -18.87 -6.83
C ILE A 338 11.51 -19.06 -8.34
N ASP A 339 10.39 -19.05 -9.06
CA ASP A 339 10.32 -19.45 -10.47
C ASP A 339 10.57 -18.28 -11.43
N ASP A 340 10.06 -17.08 -11.12
CA ASP A 340 10.15 -15.93 -12.03
C ASP A 340 11.39 -15.08 -11.75
N PHE A 341 11.69 -14.82 -10.47
CA PHE A 341 12.83 -14.00 -10.07
C PHE A 341 14.11 -14.79 -9.79
N ASN A 342 14.03 -16.12 -9.69
CA ASN A 342 15.14 -16.99 -9.28
C ASN A 342 15.82 -16.51 -7.99
N ARG A 343 15.05 -16.29 -6.93
CA ARG A 343 15.51 -15.84 -5.61
C ARG A 343 14.99 -16.72 -4.49
N THR A 344 15.58 -16.57 -3.31
CA THR A 344 15.20 -17.35 -2.12
C THR A 344 14.26 -16.55 -1.21
N PRO A 345 12.97 -16.94 -1.07
CA PRO A 345 12.06 -16.28 -0.14
C PRO A 345 12.35 -16.68 1.31
N LEU A 346 12.66 -15.71 2.16
CA LEU A 346 12.68 -15.84 3.61
C LEU A 346 11.45 -15.14 4.20
N ILE A 347 10.28 -15.73 3.93
CA ILE A 347 8.98 -15.17 4.28
C ILE A 347 8.19 -16.27 4.99
N THR A 348 7.66 -15.97 6.17
CA THR A 348 6.79 -16.93 6.87
C THR A 348 5.38 -16.91 6.28
N TYR A 349 4.61 -17.97 6.48
CA TYR A 349 3.18 -17.96 6.13
C TYR A 349 2.33 -17.80 7.39
N GLY A 350 1.06 -17.39 7.25
CA GLY A 350 0.21 -17.01 8.39
C GLY A 350 0.06 -18.07 9.50
N MET A 351 0.16 -19.36 9.17
CA MET A 351 0.09 -20.46 10.14
C MET A 351 1.45 -20.94 10.67
N PHE A 352 2.57 -20.38 10.20
CA PHE A 352 3.94 -20.86 10.50
C PHE A 352 4.23 -21.04 12.00
N ILE A 353 3.79 -20.09 12.84
CA ILE A 353 3.97 -20.19 14.30
C ILE A 353 2.98 -21.20 14.89
N LYS A 354 1.71 -21.14 14.46
CA LYS A 354 0.63 -21.98 14.98
C LYS A 354 0.91 -23.47 14.71
N ASP A 355 1.39 -23.80 13.51
CA ASP A 355 1.73 -25.15 13.07
C ASP A 355 2.76 -25.83 13.99
N LYS A 356 3.62 -25.04 14.65
CA LYS A 356 4.68 -25.54 15.54
C LYS A 356 4.19 -25.78 16.96
N THR A 357 3.01 -25.31 17.33
CA THR A 357 2.49 -25.45 18.71
C THR A 357 2.06 -26.89 18.98
N LYS A 358 2.32 -27.38 20.21
CA LYS A 358 1.92 -28.74 20.64
C LYS A 358 0.43 -28.98 20.43
N LYS A 359 -0.41 -28.02 20.82
CA LYS A 359 -1.88 -28.07 20.64
C LYS A 359 -2.29 -28.29 19.19
N TYR A 360 -1.63 -27.64 18.23
CA TYR A 360 -1.97 -27.81 16.81
C TYR A 360 -1.53 -29.18 16.27
N LYS A 361 -0.36 -29.67 16.70
CA LYS A 361 0.17 -30.99 16.30
C LYS A 361 -0.57 -32.17 16.94
N SER A 362 -1.12 -31.99 18.13
CA SER A 362 -1.88 -33.03 18.85
C SER A 362 -3.37 -33.02 18.52
N ASP A 363 -3.85 -32.04 17.75
CA ASP A 363 -5.26 -31.96 17.38
C ASP A 363 -5.60 -33.06 16.36
N ILE A 364 -6.36 -34.06 16.82
CA ILE A 364 -6.79 -35.20 16.00
C ILE A 364 -7.77 -34.79 14.88
N PHE A 365 -8.45 -33.65 14.99
CA PHE A 365 -9.38 -33.18 13.96
C PHE A 365 -8.72 -32.29 12.91
N ASN A 366 -7.46 -31.91 13.12
CA ASN A 366 -6.67 -31.24 12.12
C ASN A 366 -6.22 -32.25 11.06
N THR A 367 -6.76 -32.11 9.85
CA THR A 367 -6.50 -33.03 8.74
C THR A 367 -5.04 -33.04 8.27
N GLN A 368 -4.21 -32.06 8.67
CA GLN A 368 -2.77 -32.09 8.39
C GLN A 368 -2.02 -33.12 9.24
N ASN A 369 -2.58 -33.54 10.38
CA ASN A 369 -1.98 -34.51 11.28
C ASN A 369 -2.45 -35.95 11.00
N TRP A 370 -3.32 -36.15 10.01
CA TRP A 370 -3.84 -37.47 9.66
C TRP A 370 -2.79 -38.28 8.91
N ASN A 371 -2.73 -39.58 9.19
CA ASN A 371 -1.82 -40.48 8.50
C ASN A 371 -2.18 -40.53 7.01
N TYR A 372 -1.18 -40.37 6.17
CA TYR A 372 -1.29 -40.44 4.72
C TYR A 372 -0.58 -41.70 4.24
N ASP A 373 -1.30 -42.56 3.53
CA ASP A 373 -0.81 -43.77 2.89
C ASP A 373 -0.38 -43.43 1.47
N GLU A 374 0.94 -43.25 1.27
CA GLU A 374 1.50 -42.84 -0.02
C GLU A 374 1.31 -43.89 -1.12
N ILE A 375 1.20 -45.17 -0.76
CA ILE A 375 1.07 -46.27 -1.74
C ILE A 375 -0.33 -46.23 -2.37
N ASN A 376 -1.35 -46.04 -1.56
CA ASN A 376 -2.74 -46.06 -2.01
C ASN A 376 -3.31 -44.67 -2.35
N ASP A 377 -2.54 -43.59 -2.11
CA ASP A 377 -3.00 -42.18 -2.19
C ASP A 377 -4.27 -41.96 -1.35
N GLU A 378 -4.19 -42.29 -0.05
CA GLU A 378 -5.33 -42.22 0.87
C GLU A 378 -4.99 -41.57 2.21
N PHE A 379 -5.97 -40.87 2.81
CA PHE A 379 -5.86 -40.40 4.20
C PHE A 379 -6.64 -41.31 5.14
N ILE A 380 -6.09 -41.54 6.33
CA ILE A 380 -6.77 -42.28 7.41
C ILE A 380 -7.29 -41.27 8.44
N CYS A 381 -8.60 -41.22 8.60
CA CYS A 381 -9.23 -40.34 9.60
C CYS A 381 -9.09 -40.90 11.03
N PRO A 382 -9.41 -40.11 12.08
CA PRO A 382 -9.35 -40.56 13.48
C PRO A 382 -10.30 -41.72 13.82
N ASN A 383 -11.32 -41.96 13.00
CA ASN A 383 -12.21 -43.12 13.12
C ASN A 383 -11.77 -44.31 12.24
N ASN A 384 -10.49 -44.35 11.83
CA ASN A 384 -9.88 -45.39 10.99
C ASN A 384 -10.57 -45.66 9.63
N LYS A 385 -11.41 -44.74 9.15
CA LYS A 385 -11.94 -44.78 7.77
C LYS A 385 -10.93 -44.17 6.80
N ARG A 386 -10.83 -44.77 5.61
CA ARG A 386 -9.98 -44.32 4.50
C ARG A 386 -10.70 -43.26 3.66
N LEU A 387 -9.93 -42.27 3.22
CA LEU A 387 -10.35 -41.20 2.33
C LEU A 387 -9.51 -41.30 1.07
N GLY A 388 -10.04 -41.98 0.06
CA GLY A 388 -9.36 -42.15 -1.22
C GLY A 388 -9.43 -40.89 -2.10
N PHE A 389 -8.45 -40.78 -2.99
CA PHE A 389 -8.46 -39.77 -4.05
C PHE A 389 -9.71 -39.92 -4.92
N LYS A 390 -10.42 -38.82 -5.17
CA LYS A 390 -11.59 -38.81 -6.07
C LYS A 390 -11.30 -38.09 -7.39
N ARG A 391 -10.75 -36.87 -7.32
CA ARG A 391 -10.47 -36.06 -8.51
C ARG A 391 -9.55 -34.88 -8.24
N TYR A 392 -8.98 -34.33 -9.30
CA TYR A 392 -8.41 -32.99 -9.30
C TYR A 392 -9.52 -31.93 -9.25
N ALA A 393 -9.25 -30.85 -8.54
CA ALA A 393 -10.11 -29.69 -8.46
C ALA A 393 -9.24 -28.44 -8.51
N TYR A 394 -9.77 -27.35 -9.05
CA TYR A 394 -9.12 -26.06 -9.01
C TYR A 394 -10.06 -25.02 -8.41
N ARG A 395 -9.49 -23.97 -7.84
CA ARG A 395 -10.23 -22.78 -7.41
C ARG A 395 -9.47 -21.54 -7.82
N HIS A 396 -10.20 -20.56 -8.33
CA HIS A 396 -9.67 -19.22 -8.46
C HIS A 396 -9.88 -18.49 -7.14
N ASP A 397 -8.86 -17.77 -6.70
CA ASP A 397 -9.09 -16.77 -5.66
C ASP A 397 -9.88 -15.58 -6.20
N LYS A 398 -10.23 -14.64 -5.32
CA LYS A 398 -10.99 -13.44 -5.68
C LYS A 398 -10.34 -12.62 -6.82
N TYR A 399 -9.05 -12.80 -7.06
CA TYR A 399 -8.25 -12.02 -8.00
C TYR A 399 -7.77 -12.84 -9.20
N GLY A 400 -8.33 -14.04 -9.40
CA GLY A 400 -8.08 -14.87 -10.58
C GLY A 400 -6.86 -15.78 -10.48
N TYR A 401 -6.16 -15.83 -9.35
CA TYR A 401 -5.05 -16.79 -9.20
C TYR A 401 -5.62 -18.21 -9.03
N LYS A 402 -5.30 -19.09 -9.97
CA LYS A 402 -5.72 -20.49 -9.96
C LYS A 402 -4.86 -21.28 -8.97
N ARG A 403 -5.53 -22.02 -8.09
CA ARG A 403 -4.91 -23.00 -7.17
C ARG A 403 -5.42 -24.39 -7.49
N ASP A 404 -4.50 -25.33 -7.57
CA ASP A 404 -4.80 -26.73 -7.84
C ASP A 404 -4.86 -27.53 -6.53
N PHE A 405 -5.83 -28.44 -6.46
CA PHE A 405 -6.10 -29.26 -5.30
C PHE A 405 -6.37 -30.70 -5.73
N LYS A 406 -5.94 -31.66 -4.90
CA LYS A 406 -6.49 -33.02 -4.93
C LYS A 406 -7.64 -33.10 -3.92
N LEU A 407 -8.78 -33.64 -4.37
CA LEU A 407 -9.95 -33.89 -3.53
C LEU A 407 -9.96 -35.35 -3.09
N TYR A 408 -9.97 -35.55 -1.78
CA TYR A 408 -10.14 -36.84 -1.12
C TYR A 408 -11.51 -36.87 -0.43
N GLU A 409 -12.16 -38.02 -0.43
CA GLU A 409 -13.48 -38.17 0.18
C GLU A 409 -13.59 -39.51 0.89
N CYS A 410 -14.19 -39.48 2.08
CA CYS A 410 -14.52 -40.69 2.83
C CYS A 410 -15.70 -41.39 2.17
N ASP A 411 -15.67 -42.73 2.13
CA ASP A 411 -16.75 -43.49 1.50
C ASP A 411 -18.05 -43.44 2.30
N ASP A 412 -17.98 -43.48 3.64
CA ASP A 412 -19.15 -43.31 4.50
C ASP A 412 -18.82 -42.67 5.86
N CYS A 413 -19.61 -41.65 6.23
CA CYS A 413 -19.57 -40.96 7.51
C CYS A 413 -20.93 -40.94 8.22
N SER A 414 -21.91 -41.72 7.77
CA SER A 414 -23.31 -41.67 8.23
C SER A 414 -23.43 -41.98 9.71
N GLU A 415 -22.82 -43.08 10.16
CA GLU A 415 -22.86 -43.62 11.54
C GLU A 415 -21.57 -43.32 12.35
N CYS A 416 -20.81 -42.30 11.97
CA CYS A 416 -19.53 -42.00 12.62
C CYS A 416 -19.72 -41.36 14.02
N PRO A 417 -19.17 -41.93 15.11
CA PRO A 417 -19.31 -41.37 16.46
C PRO A 417 -18.61 -40.01 16.62
N LEU A 418 -17.63 -39.71 15.77
CA LEU A 418 -16.85 -38.47 15.78
C LEU A 418 -17.41 -37.39 14.82
N LYS A 419 -18.54 -37.64 14.17
CA LYS A 419 -19.09 -36.78 13.10
C LYS A 419 -19.27 -35.32 13.54
N ASN A 420 -19.84 -35.10 14.72
CA ASN A 420 -20.14 -33.75 15.25
C ASN A 420 -18.88 -32.92 15.57
N GLN A 421 -17.74 -33.58 15.84
CA GLN A 421 -16.47 -32.91 16.13
C GLN A 421 -15.60 -32.77 14.86
N CYS A 422 -15.75 -33.70 13.91
CA CYS A 422 -14.99 -33.73 12.66
C CYS A 422 -15.60 -32.87 11.54
N MET A 423 -16.93 -32.67 11.55
CA MET A 423 -17.68 -32.00 10.49
C MET A 423 -18.67 -30.98 11.07
N ASN A 424 -19.07 -30.00 10.26
CA ASN A 424 -20.14 -29.08 10.64
C ASN A 424 -21.45 -29.86 10.88
N PHE A 425 -22.18 -29.49 11.94
CA PHE A 425 -23.38 -30.20 12.42
C PHE A 425 -24.44 -30.46 11.33
N ASN A 426 -24.60 -29.53 10.37
CA ASN A 426 -25.59 -29.63 9.29
C ASN A 426 -25.05 -30.26 7.99
N SER A 427 -23.87 -30.88 8.01
CA SER A 427 -23.27 -31.44 6.79
C SER A 427 -24.00 -32.71 6.34
N LYS A 428 -24.62 -32.66 5.16
CA LYS A 428 -25.28 -33.82 4.51
C LYS A 428 -24.34 -34.69 3.67
N THR A 429 -23.06 -34.32 3.57
CA THR A 429 -22.06 -35.03 2.76
C THR A 429 -21.05 -35.74 3.65
N ASN A 430 -20.33 -36.71 3.09
CA ASN A 430 -19.16 -37.32 3.72
C ASN A 430 -18.02 -36.31 3.90
N LYS A 431 -17.05 -36.67 4.76
CA LYS A 431 -15.86 -35.86 4.99
C LYS A 431 -15.05 -35.77 3.69
N LYS A 432 -14.80 -34.54 3.25
CA LYS A 432 -13.92 -34.23 2.11
C LYS A 432 -12.69 -33.47 2.59
N ILE A 433 -11.54 -33.76 1.98
CA ILE A 433 -10.29 -33.03 2.19
C ILE A 433 -9.83 -32.49 0.84
N MET A 434 -9.49 -31.20 0.80
CA MET A 434 -8.83 -30.60 -0.35
C MET A 434 -7.39 -30.29 0.02
N LYS A 435 -6.45 -30.97 -0.62
CA LYS A 435 -5.01 -30.79 -0.37
C LYS A 435 -4.37 -30.04 -1.53
N ASN A 436 -3.74 -28.91 -1.23
CA ASN A 436 -2.95 -28.14 -2.18
C ASN A 436 -1.47 -28.51 -1.99
N TYR A 437 -0.94 -29.32 -2.90
CA TYR A 437 0.42 -29.84 -2.80
C TYR A 437 1.47 -28.76 -3.05
N ASN A 438 1.22 -27.80 -3.95
CA ASN A 438 2.13 -26.67 -4.19
C ASN A 438 2.32 -25.85 -2.91
N TRP A 439 1.23 -25.58 -2.19
CA TRP A 439 1.28 -24.85 -0.94
C TRP A 439 2.05 -25.61 0.15
N GLU A 440 1.84 -26.92 0.28
CA GLU A 440 2.59 -27.74 1.24
C GLU A 440 4.07 -27.86 0.88
N TYR A 441 4.39 -27.97 -0.41
CA TYR A 441 5.75 -27.92 -0.92
C TYR A 441 6.45 -26.62 -0.49
N PHE A 442 5.82 -25.45 -0.74
CA PHE A 442 6.39 -24.17 -0.33
C PHE A 442 6.52 -24.07 1.19
N LYS A 443 5.53 -24.52 1.97
CA LYS A 443 5.67 -24.55 3.44
C LYS A 443 6.86 -25.39 3.89
N SER A 444 7.08 -26.54 3.28
CA SER A 444 8.20 -27.44 3.61
C SER A 444 9.54 -26.77 3.29
N GLN A 445 9.66 -26.21 2.09
CA GLN A 445 10.81 -25.39 1.64
C GLN A 445 11.13 -24.26 2.63
N ILE A 446 10.13 -23.44 2.96
CA ILE A 446 10.28 -22.30 3.89
C ILE A 446 10.66 -22.78 5.30
N ASN A 447 10.07 -23.87 5.79
CA ASN A 447 10.43 -24.43 7.09
C ASN A 447 11.88 -24.92 7.12
N LYS A 448 12.34 -25.60 6.06
CA LYS A 448 13.72 -26.05 5.92
C LYS A 448 14.67 -24.84 5.89
N LYS A 449 14.41 -23.89 4.98
CA LYS A 449 15.22 -22.67 4.82
C LYS A 449 15.29 -21.86 6.11
N LEU A 450 14.19 -21.60 6.81
CA LEU A 450 14.21 -20.83 8.06
C LEU A 450 14.76 -21.61 9.27
N SER A 451 15.06 -22.90 9.12
CA SER A 451 15.71 -23.71 10.16
C SER A 451 17.24 -23.72 10.02
N GLU A 452 17.76 -23.43 8.83
CA GLU A 452 19.20 -23.30 8.58
C GLU A 452 19.78 -22.09 9.35
N PRO A 453 20.97 -22.20 9.99
CA PRO A 453 21.51 -21.14 10.86
C PRO A 453 21.70 -19.78 10.19
N GLU A 454 22.21 -19.75 8.95
CA GLU A 454 22.51 -18.51 8.23
C GLU A 454 21.24 -17.72 7.88
N THR A 455 20.31 -18.34 7.18
CA THR A 455 19.01 -17.78 6.78
C THR A 455 18.13 -17.45 7.98
N LYS A 456 18.20 -18.22 9.07
CA LYS A 456 17.53 -17.90 10.33
C LYS A 456 18.06 -16.59 10.92
N ASN A 457 19.38 -16.39 10.89
CA ASN A 457 20.00 -15.15 11.35
C ASN A 457 19.57 -13.97 10.46
N ILE A 458 19.60 -14.12 9.13
CA ILE A 458 19.11 -13.11 8.18
C ILE A 458 17.65 -12.77 8.49
N TYR A 459 16.76 -13.78 8.59
CA TYR A 459 15.33 -13.55 8.88
C TYR A 459 15.11 -12.84 10.22
N SER A 460 15.92 -13.12 11.23
CA SER A 460 15.82 -12.49 12.55
C SER A 460 16.10 -10.98 12.51
N GLN A 461 16.98 -10.53 11.59
CA GLN A 461 17.31 -9.13 11.41
C GLN A 461 16.13 -8.30 10.90
N ARG A 462 15.13 -8.91 10.25
CA ARG A 462 13.95 -8.22 9.71
C ARG A 462 13.26 -7.30 10.74
N LYS A 463 13.18 -7.73 11.99
CA LYS A 463 12.57 -6.93 13.08
C LYS A 463 13.37 -5.67 13.39
N ILE A 464 14.68 -5.73 13.24
CA ILE A 464 15.61 -4.64 13.54
C ILE A 464 15.76 -3.73 12.32
N ASP A 465 15.66 -4.28 11.11
CA ASP A 465 15.93 -3.52 9.89
C ASP A 465 14.78 -2.56 9.55
N VAL A 466 13.53 -3.08 9.53
CA VAL A 466 12.40 -2.33 8.97
C VAL A 466 11.60 -1.55 10.02
N GLU A 467 11.38 -2.13 11.21
CA GLU A 467 10.54 -1.50 12.24
C GLU A 467 11.06 -0.13 12.69
N PRO A 468 12.39 0.07 12.88
CA PRO A 468 12.91 1.37 13.24
C PRO A 468 12.63 2.42 12.17
N VAL A 469 12.72 2.10 10.88
CA VAL A 469 12.45 3.06 9.80
C VAL A 469 11.05 3.66 9.93
N PHE A 470 10.03 2.81 10.12
CA PHE A 470 8.67 3.29 10.34
C PHE A 470 8.51 4.04 11.67
N GLY A 471 9.21 3.60 12.72
CA GLY A 471 9.27 4.31 14.00
C GLY A 471 9.85 5.72 13.85
N PHE A 472 10.98 5.87 13.16
CA PHE A 472 11.62 7.16 12.86
C PHE A 472 10.71 8.04 12.01
N MET A 473 10.05 7.49 10.98
CA MET A 473 9.11 8.25 10.15
C MET A 473 7.97 8.85 10.96
N LYS A 474 7.37 8.06 11.86
CA LYS A 474 6.16 8.47 12.58
C LYS A 474 6.45 9.24 13.86
N ALA A 475 7.35 8.73 14.70
CA ALA A 475 7.62 9.30 16.02
C ALA A 475 8.63 10.45 15.97
N ILE A 476 9.63 10.39 15.07
CA ILE A 476 10.73 11.37 15.05
C ILE A 476 10.51 12.43 13.98
N LEU A 477 10.14 12.02 12.76
CA LEU A 477 9.74 12.96 11.73
C LEU A 477 8.32 13.51 11.96
N GLY A 478 7.47 12.82 12.72
CA GLY A 478 6.08 13.24 12.92
C GLY A 478 5.22 13.05 11.67
N PHE A 479 5.67 12.26 10.68
CA PHE A 479 4.97 12.07 9.42
C PHE A 479 3.98 10.91 9.51
N THR A 480 2.75 11.23 9.90
CA THR A 480 1.66 10.25 10.11
C THR A 480 0.52 10.36 9.10
N ARG A 481 0.48 11.46 8.33
CA ARG A 481 -0.57 11.77 7.36
C ARG A 481 0.01 12.48 6.13
N MET A 482 -0.49 12.11 4.96
CA MET A 482 -0.14 12.78 3.69
C MET A 482 -0.59 14.25 3.70
N SER A 483 0.17 15.12 3.02
CA SER A 483 -0.24 16.51 2.79
C SER A 483 -0.83 16.72 1.39
N VAL A 484 -0.59 15.78 0.47
CA VAL A 484 -1.11 15.80 -0.90
C VAL A 484 -2.18 14.73 -1.14
N ARG A 485 -2.88 14.83 -2.28
CA ARG A 485 -3.93 13.90 -2.73
C ARG A 485 -3.58 13.31 -4.09
N GLY A 486 -4.01 12.09 -4.36
CA GLY A 486 -3.70 11.35 -5.58
C GLY A 486 -2.40 10.55 -5.48
N LEU A 487 -2.42 9.35 -6.07
CA LEU A 487 -1.40 8.31 -5.87
C LEU A 487 0.02 8.79 -6.24
N ASN A 488 0.18 9.41 -7.41
CA ASN A 488 1.49 9.84 -7.90
C ASN A 488 2.09 10.96 -7.03
N LYS A 489 1.25 11.91 -6.58
CA LYS A 489 1.71 12.99 -5.68
C LYS A 489 2.11 12.42 -4.32
N VAL A 490 1.34 11.47 -3.81
CA VAL A 490 1.64 10.75 -2.56
C VAL A 490 2.96 9.99 -2.67
N LYS A 491 3.22 9.29 -3.79
CA LYS A 491 4.50 8.63 -4.05
C LYS A 491 5.68 9.62 -4.01
N ARG A 492 5.56 10.79 -4.65
CA ARG A 492 6.60 11.83 -4.60
C ARG A 492 6.86 12.35 -3.19
N GLU A 493 5.78 12.67 -2.46
CA GLU A 493 5.89 13.16 -1.09
C GLU A 493 6.61 12.13 -0.20
N LEU A 494 6.30 10.85 -0.34
CA LEU A 494 6.96 9.78 0.42
C LEU A 494 8.42 9.61 0.02
N GLY A 495 8.78 9.80 -1.25
CA GLY A 495 10.19 9.81 -1.68
C GLY A 495 11.03 10.84 -0.92
N PHE A 496 10.51 12.07 -0.79
CA PHE A 496 11.17 13.10 0.01
C PHE A 496 11.28 12.72 1.49
N VAL A 497 10.23 12.16 2.09
CA VAL A 497 10.23 11.74 3.50
C VAL A 497 11.26 10.64 3.75
N LEU A 498 11.26 9.62 2.91
CA LEU A 498 12.14 8.45 3.06
C LEU A 498 13.60 8.81 2.80
N MET A 499 13.89 9.65 1.80
CA MET A 499 15.24 10.16 1.60
C MET A 499 15.71 11.06 2.76
N ALA A 500 14.82 11.88 3.32
CA ALA A 500 15.16 12.67 4.51
C ALA A 500 15.50 11.79 5.73
N LEU A 501 14.84 10.63 5.90
CA LEU A 501 15.19 9.64 6.92
C LEU A 501 16.58 9.06 6.68
N ASN A 502 16.88 8.66 5.45
CA ASN A 502 18.20 8.18 5.07
C ASN A 502 19.29 9.20 5.38
N ILE A 503 19.09 10.47 5.00
CA ILE A 503 20.05 11.56 5.26
C ILE A 503 20.28 11.73 6.76
N ARG A 504 19.22 11.76 7.57
CA ARG A 504 19.34 11.86 9.04
C ARG A 504 20.16 10.70 9.61
N LYS A 505 19.95 9.49 9.08
CA LYS A 505 20.70 8.30 9.50
C LYS A 505 22.18 8.40 9.12
N VAL A 506 22.51 8.78 7.89
CA VAL A 506 23.90 8.99 7.45
C VAL A 506 24.60 10.01 8.35
N VAL A 507 23.95 11.13 8.65
CA VAL A 507 24.50 12.16 9.54
C VAL A 507 24.73 11.62 10.96
N ALA A 508 23.79 10.83 11.49
CA ALA A 508 23.93 10.21 12.80
C ALA A 508 25.13 9.24 12.86
N GLN A 509 25.27 8.37 11.86
CA GLN A 509 26.40 7.44 11.76
C GLN A 509 27.74 8.15 11.61
N ARG A 510 27.82 9.20 10.78
CA ARG A 510 29.04 10.04 10.65
C ARG A 510 29.41 10.69 11.97
N ALA A 511 28.43 11.19 12.73
CA ALA A 511 28.69 11.79 14.03
C ALA A 511 29.22 10.76 15.05
N GLU A 512 28.68 9.54 15.06
CA GLU A 512 29.18 8.45 15.92
C GLU A 512 30.59 8.01 15.54
N ASN A 513 30.89 7.86 14.25
CA ASN A 513 32.21 7.49 13.77
C ASN A 513 33.25 8.56 14.11
N ASN A 514 32.92 9.83 13.92
CA ASN A 514 33.79 10.93 14.33
C ASN A 514 34.02 10.90 15.85
N GLN A 515 32.99 10.68 16.66
CA GLN A 515 33.16 10.55 18.12
C GLN A 515 34.04 9.36 18.52
N LYS A 516 33.95 8.23 17.81
CA LYS A 516 34.84 7.07 18.03
C LYS A 516 36.30 7.42 17.71
N ILE A 517 36.53 8.12 16.60
CA ILE A 517 37.88 8.61 16.22
C ILE A 517 38.42 9.55 17.30
N TYR A 518 37.66 10.58 17.69
CA TYR A 518 38.07 11.51 18.75
C TYR A 518 38.31 10.81 20.11
N LYS A 519 37.51 9.78 20.45
CA LYS A 519 37.77 8.98 21.66
C LYS A 519 39.03 8.13 21.54
N LYS A 520 39.32 7.58 20.37
CA LYS A 520 40.54 6.81 20.10
C LYS A 520 41.77 7.72 20.18
N ASP A 521 41.69 8.92 19.60
CA ASP A 521 42.76 9.93 19.67
C ASP A 521 42.97 10.43 21.11
N ASN A 522 41.90 10.65 21.88
CA ASN A 522 42.02 10.96 23.31
C ASN A 522 42.57 9.78 24.13
N PHE A 523 42.31 8.53 23.75
CA PHE A 523 42.91 7.36 24.39
C PHE A 523 44.42 7.27 24.09
N TYR A 524 44.85 7.61 22.88
CA TYR A 524 46.27 7.72 22.52
C TYR A 524 46.97 8.92 23.18
N ILE A 525 46.26 10.03 23.42
CA ILE A 525 46.78 11.16 24.19
C ILE A 525 46.89 10.82 25.68
N ILE A 526 46.04 9.94 26.22
CA ILE A 526 46.15 9.44 27.60
C ILE A 526 47.23 8.35 27.72
N SER A 527 47.44 7.50 26.71
CA SER A 527 48.52 6.50 26.74
C SER A 527 49.91 7.11 26.54
N ASN A 528 50.05 8.23 25.82
CA ASN A 528 51.32 8.95 25.70
C ASN A 528 51.64 9.88 26.88
N ARG A 529 50.69 10.17 27.77
CA ARG A 529 50.96 10.94 29.01
C ARG A 529 51.54 10.09 30.15
N ASN A 530 51.47 8.77 30.07
CA ASN A 530 52.12 7.86 31.05
C ASN A 530 53.54 7.44 30.65
N CYS A 531 54.06 7.85 29.47
CA CYS A 531 55.46 7.61 29.06
C CYS A 531 56.32 8.89 29.02
N LEU A 532 55.78 10.06 29.35
CA LEU A 532 56.56 11.31 29.43
C LEU A 532 56.82 11.81 30.86
N PHE A 533 56.33 11.10 31.89
CA PHE A 533 56.52 11.49 33.29
C PHE A 533 57.79 10.89 33.97
N SER A 534 58.65 10.17 33.23
CA SER A 534 59.90 9.61 33.75
C SER A 534 61.18 10.23 33.14
N LEU A 535 61.08 11.37 32.46
CA LEU A 535 62.24 12.00 31.80
C LEU A 535 62.40 13.51 32.06
N ILE A 536 61.66 14.08 33.03
CA ILE A 536 61.82 15.47 33.47
C ILE A 536 61.85 15.51 35.01
N GLN A 537 62.81 14.81 35.60
CA GLN A 537 63.14 14.94 37.03
C GLN A 537 64.64 15.09 37.32
N GLU A 538 65.49 15.28 36.30
CA GLU A 538 66.94 15.49 36.47
C GLU A 538 67.48 16.86 36.04
N LEU A 539 66.61 17.83 35.71
CA LEU A 539 67.07 19.17 35.31
C LEU A 539 66.23 20.25 35.97
N TYR A 540 66.40 20.47 37.28
CA TYR A 540 66.17 21.77 37.91
C TYR A 540 66.81 21.82 39.31
N VAL A 541 68.03 22.35 39.40
CA VAL A 541 68.60 22.92 40.62
C VAL A 541 68.49 24.44 40.47
N PRO A 542 67.80 25.17 41.38
CA PRO A 542 67.58 26.61 41.25
C PRO A 542 68.77 27.42 41.79
N ASP A 543 69.21 28.43 41.03
CA ASP A 543 70.18 29.41 41.50
C ASP A 543 69.51 30.50 42.37
N SER A 544 70.14 30.72 43.53
CA SER A 544 70.27 31.97 44.32
C SER A 544 69.01 32.66 44.90
N LEU A 545 68.78 32.47 46.21
CA LEU A 545 68.99 33.47 47.29
C LEU A 545 68.78 32.85 48.67
#